data_AF-A0A954YU24-F1
#
_entry.id   AF-A0A954YU24-F1
#
_cell.length_a   1.000
_cell.length_b   1.000
_cell.length_c   1.000
_cell.angle_alpha   90.00
_cell.angle_beta   90.00
_cell.angle_gamma   90.00
#
_symmetry.space_group_name_H-M   'P 1'
#
loop_
_entity.id
_entity.type
_entity.pdbx_description
1 polymer ?
#
loop_
_entity_poly.entity_id
_entity_poly.type
_entity_poly.pdbx_seq_one_letter_code
_entity_poly.pdbx_strand_id
1 'polypeptide(L)'
;MNERNVLRRAGSLLAAVLCVTCLTDTARASADAVLSEARAAVQAGRFAEAETLIAPHIANPDAPVTDAFAILREQMRRIRRDYRLTPESMLAQLKLSIPDATMTDVERWRDSGDLQHRVIDGKTWYFSRAAGTLLRFCPEAQARRKRTVEAAGSQ
;
A
#
# COMPACT_ATOMS: atom_id res chain seq x y z
N MET A 1 -0.97 69.91 47.72
CA MET A 1 -1.27 68.71 48.54
C MET A 1 -2.13 67.79 47.65
N ASN A 2 -1.49 66.83 46.95
CA ASN A 2 -1.49 65.37 47.20
C ASN A 2 -2.79 64.70 46.66
N GLU A 3 -2.86 63.63 45.84
CA GLU A 3 -1.99 62.53 45.33
C GLU A 3 -2.63 61.97 44.02
N ARG A 4 -1.93 61.95 42.87
CA ARG A 4 -1.30 60.80 42.18
C ARG A 4 -2.05 59.44 42.17
N ASN A 5 -2.27 58.96 40.93
CA ASN A 5 -2.25 57.57 40.44
C ASN A 5 -3.35 56.60 40.91
N VAL A 6 -4.21 56.14 39.99
CA VAL A 6 -4.19 54.76 39.43
C VAL A 6 -5.02 54.77 38.13
N LEU A 7 -4.39 55.05 37.00
CA LEU A 7 -4.97 54.76 35.68
C LEU A 7 -3.87 54.19 34.79
N ARG A 8 -3.61 52.88 34.92
CA ARG A 8 -2.80 52.08 33.98
C ARG A 8 -2.76 50.64 34.46
N ARG A 9 -3.46 49.76 33.74
CA ARG A 9 -3.14 48.35 33.43
C ARG A 9 -4.43 47.60 33.05
N ALA A 10 -4.84 47.74 31.80
CA ALA A 10 -5.90 46.90 31.19
C ALA A 10 -5.53 46.45 29.76
N GLY A 11 -4.23 46.44 29.43
CA GLY A 11 -3.73 45.93 28.16
C GLY A 11 -2.61 44.95 28.44
N SER A 12 -2.54 43.87 27.66
CA SER A 12 -1.46 42.86 27.62
C SER A 12 -1.70 41.53 28.33
N LEU A 13 -2.89 40.93 28.19
CA LEU A 13 -3.04 39.47 28.32
C LEU A 13 -3.79 38.78 27.16
N LEU A 14 -4.37 39.53 26.20
CA LEU A 14 -5.10 38.92 25.08
C LEU A 14 -4.25 38.57 23.84
N ALA A 15 -3.02 39.10 23.72
CA ALA A 15 -2.19 38.91 22.52
C ALA A 15 -1.34 37.63 22.51
N ALA A 16 -1.12 37.00 23.66
CA ALA A 16 -0.29 35.78 23.76
C ALA A 16 -1.05 34.48 23.46
N VAL A 17 -2.38 34.49 23.54
CA VAL A 17 -3.22 33.30 23.25
C VAL A 17 -3.45 33.11 21.74
N LEU A 18 -3.41 34.19 20.95
CA LEU A 18 -3.68 34.14 19.52
C LEU A 18 -2.48 33.67 18.68
N CYS A 19 -1.25 33.75 19.21
CA CYS A 19 -0.04 33.35 18.48
C CYS A 19 0.22 31.84 18.56
N VAL A 20 -0.30 31.15 19.58
CA VAL A 20 -0.10 29.70 19.81
C VAL A 20 -1.02 28.85 18.93
N THR A 21 -2.20 29.35 18.55
CA THR A 21 -3.15 28.59 17.71
C THR A 21 -2.75 28.56 16.23
N CYS A 22 -1.98 29.54 15.75
CA CYS A 22 -1.52 29.58 14.35
C CYS A 22 -0.44 28.53 14.05
N LEU A 23 0.45 28.24 15.01
CA LEU A 23 1.58 27.34 14.80
C LEU A 23 1.17 25.85 14.71
N THR A 24 0.12 25.46 15.41
CA THR A 24 -0.38 24.07 15.37
C THR A 24 -1.07 23.73 14.05
N ASP A 25 -1.72 24.72 13.43
CA ASP A 25 -2.45 24.55 12.17
C ASP A 25 -1.49 24.29 11.00
N THR A 26 -0.37 25.03 10.94
CA THR A 26 0.65 24.85 9.91
C THR A 26 1.35 23.50 9.97
N ALA A 27 1.66 23.01 11.17
CA ALA A 27 2.32 21.71 11.34
C ALA A 27 1.39 20.55 10.94
N ARG A 28 0.10 20.66 11.29
CA ARG A 28 -0.91 19.67 10.90
C ARG A 28 -1.17 19.67 9.40
N ALA A 29 -1.35 20.84 8.80
CA ALA A 29 -1.53 20.97 7.35
C ALA A 29 -0.32 20.41 6.57
N SER A 30 0.90 20.61 7.08
CA SER A 30 2.11 20.01 6.51
C SER A 30 2.10 18.48 6.59
N ALA A 31 1.69 17.90 7.72
CA ALA A 31 1.62 16.44 7.88
C ALA A 31 0.55 15.82 6.97
N ASP A 32 -0.61 16.47 6.82
CA ASP A 32 -1.67 16.02 5.92
C ASP A 32 -1.23 16.05 4.45
N ALA A 33 -0.45 17.07 4.04
CA ALA A 33 0.13 17.15 2.70
C ALA A 33 1.10 15.99 2.43
N VAL A 34 2.04 15.71 3.35
CA VAL A 34 2.99 14.59 3.23
C VAL A 34 2.26 13.25 3.16
N LEU A 35 1.23 13.06 4.00
CA LEU A 35 0.42 11.84 3.97
C LEU A 35 -0.32 11.67 2.64
N SER A 36 -0.85 12.76 2.08
CA SER A 36 -1.51 12.75 0.77
C SER A 36 -0.54 12.37 -0.35
N GLU A 37 0.66 12.93 -0.34
CA GLU A 37 1.72 12.61 -1.29
C GLU A 37 2.15 11.14 -1.18
N ALA A 38 2.38 10.64 0.05
CA ALA A 38 2.72 9.24 0.28
C ALA A 38 1.63 8.28 -0.21
N ARG A 39 0.34 8.62 -0.01
CA ARG A 39 -0.77 7.83 -0.56
C ARG A 39 -0.76 7.83 -2.08
N ALA A 40 -0.51 8.96 -2.72
CA ALA A 40 -0.41 9.04 -4.18
C ALA A 40 0.75 8.18 -4.71
N ALA A 41 1.91 8.20 -4.04
CA ALA A 41 3.04 7.33 -4.35
C ALA A 41 2.67 5.84 -4.25
N VAL A 42 1.95 5.41 -3.20
CA VAL A 42 1.45 4.03 -3.06
C VAL A 42 0.48 3.65 -4.19
N GLN A 43 -0.47 4.53 -4.55
CA GLN A 43 -1.40 4.24 -5.64
C GLN A 43 -0.70 4.11 -6.99
N ALA A 44 0.39 4.86 -7.19
CA ALA A 44 1.22 4.76 -8.38
C ALA A 44 2.26 3.61 -8.32
N GLY A 45 2.25 2.79 -7.26
CA GLY A 45 3.19 1.67 -7.09
C GLY A 45 4.61 2.06 -6.67
N ARG A 46 4.86 3.32 -6.29
CA ARG A 46 6.15 3.82 -5.81
C ARG A 46 6.25 3.68 -4.29
N PHE A 47 6.43 2.45 -3.83
CA PHE A 47 6.43 2.13 -2.41
C PHE A 47 7.70 2.63 -1.72
N ALA A 48 8.85 2.56 -2.37
CA ALA A 48 10.11 3.05 -1.80
C ALA A 48 10.07 4.57 -1.54
N GLU A 49 9.44 5.34 -2.43
CA GLU A 49 9.20 6.78 -2.26
C GLU A 49 8.25 7.03 -1.08
N ALA A 50 7.12 6.32 -1.04
CA ALA A 50 6.16 6.43 0.05
C ALA A 50 6.78 6.10 1.43
N GLU A 51 7.62 5.06 1.51
CA GLU A 51 8.33 4.70 2.74
C GLU A 51 9.28 5.81 3.19
N THR A 52 9.99 6.42 2.25
CA THR A 52 10.89 7.55 2.52
C THR A 52 10.11 8.75 3.07
N LEU A 53 8.96 9.06 2.48
CA LEU A 53 8.09 10.17 2.90
C LEU A 53 7.56 9.97 4.33
N ILE A 54 7.14 8.76 4.69
CA ILE A 54 6.50 8.51 6.00
C ILE A 54 7.47 8.17 7.13
N ALA A 55 8.70 7.74 6.82
CA ALA A 55 9.67 7.30 7.83
C ALA A 55 9.91 8.33 8.96
N PRO A 56 10.04 9.65 8.69
CA PRO A 56 10.21 10.65 9.74
C PRO A 56 9.00 10.81 10.67
N HIS A 57 7.82 10.37 10.23
CA HIS A 57 6.56 10.50 10.97
C HIS A 57 6.23 9.29 11.84
N ILE A 58 7.07 8.25 11.84
CA ILE A 58 6.86 7.01 12.59
C ILE A 58 7.92 6.89 13.67
N ALA A 59 7.57 7.32 14.89
CA ALA A 59 8.51 7.34 16.02
C ALA A 59 8.88 5.93 16.53
N ASN A 60 7.91 5.02 16.57
CA ASN A 60 8.14 3.63 16.98
C ASN A 60 7.47 2.68 15.98
N PRO A 61 8.25 1.94 15.17
CA PRO A 61 7.72 1.01 14.21
C PRO A 61 6.88 -0.14 14.80
N ASP A 62 7.12 -0.49 16.07
CA ASP A 62 6.48 -1.62 16.77
C ASP A 62 5.30 -1.20 17.64
N ALA A 63 4.99 0.11 17.71
CA ALA A 63 3.82 0.60 18.41
C ALA A 63 2.51 0.12 17.73
N PRO A 64 1.39 0.10 18.47
CA PRO A 64 0.09 -0.18 17.87
C PRO A 64 -0.22 0.73 16.68
N VAL A 65 -0.65 0.14 15.57
CA VAL A 65 -0.98 0.83 14.31
C VAL A 65 -2.26 1.65 14.50
N THR A 66 -2.12 2.91 14.88
CA THR A 66 -3.24 3.77 15.30
C THR A 66 -3.28 5.10 14.56
N ASP A 67 -2.13 5.69 14.22
CA ASP A 67 -2.06 6.91 13.42
C ASP A 67 -2.03 6.61 11.90
N ALA A 68 -2.30 7.65 11.11
CA ALA A 68 -2.46 7.50 9.67
C ALA A 68 -1.18 7.10 8.92
N PHE A 69 0.01 7.48 9.39
CA PHE A 69 1.28 7.09 8.79
C PHE A 69 1.59 5.62 9.10
N ALA A 70 1.39 5.19 10.34
CA ALA A 70 1.50 3.78 10.72
C ALA A 70 0.51 2.90 9.93
N ILE A 71 -0.74 3.35 9.77
CA ILE A 71 -1.75 2.65 8.96
C ILE A 71 -1.28 2.49 7.51
N LEU A 72 -0.76 3.55 6.88
CA LEU A 72 -0.26 3.48 5.51
C LEU A 72 0.93 2.51 5.39
N ARG A 73 1.87 2.52 6.35
CA ARG A 73 2.98 1.55 6.40
C ARG A 73 2.47 0.11 6.48
N GLU A 74 1.48 -0.15 7.34
CA GLU A 74 0.88 -1.47 7.48
C GLU A 74 0.14 -1.91 6.20
N GLN A 75 -0.56 -0.99 5.52
CA GLN A 75 -1.18 -1.27 4.24
C GLN A 75 -0.14 -1.68 3.19
N MET A 76 0.96 -0.94 3.05
CA MET A 76 2.05 -1.29 2.14
C MET A 76 2.63 -2.68 2.47
N ARG A 77 2.87 -2.97 3.75
CA ARG A 77 3.36 -4.28 4.21
C ARG A 77 2.42 -5.42 3.83
N ARG A 78 1.10 -5.23 3.99
CA ARG A 78 0.09 -6.22 3.61
C ARG A 78 0.04 -6.42 2.10
N ILE A 79 0.09 -5.34 1.32
CA ILE A 79 0.13 -5.42 -0.14
C ILE A 79 1.36 -6.23 -0.58
N ARG A 80 2.56 -5.97 -0.04
CA ARG A 80 3.75 -6.78 -0.36
C ARG A 80 3.60 -8.25 0.02
N ARG A 81 2.91 -8.56 1.11
CA ARG A 81 2.64 -9.95 1.52
C ARG A 81 1.68 -10.66 0.56
N ASP A 82 0.66 -9.94 0.12
CA ASP A 82 -0.36 -10.45 -0.79
C ASP A 82 0.19 -10.59 -2.22
N TYR A 83 1.00 -9.65 -2.67
CA TYR A 83 1.65 -9.60 -3.99
C TYR A 83 3.15 -9.89 -3.85
N ARG A 84 3.49 -11.18 -3.83
CA ARG A 84 4.86 -11.66 -3.56
C ARG A 84 5.43 -12.60 -4.62
N LEU A 85 4.63 -12.97 -5.62
CA LEU A 85 5.06 -13.94 -6.63
C LEU A 85 5.66 -13.20 -7.83
N THR A 86 6.87 -13.58 -8.23
CA THR A 86 7.46 -13.15 -9.51
C THR A 86 6.75 -13.85 -10.68
N PRO A 87 6.93 -13.39 -11.93
CA PRO A 87 6.42 -14.10 -13.10
C PRO A 87 6.85 -15.57 -13.16
N GLU A 88 8.10 -15.87 -12.82
CA GLU A 88 8.67 -17.22 -12.81
C GLU A 88 8.05 -18.07 -11.70
N SER A 89 7.86 -17.49 -10.52
CA SER A 89 7.21 -18.16 -9.38
C SER A 89 5.74 -18.45 -9.68
N MET A 90 5.05 -17.54 -10.38
CA MET A 90 3.68 -17.75 -10.83
C MET A 90 3.62 -18.91 -11.84
N LEU A 91 4.51 -18.94 -12.83
CA LEU A 91 4.59 -20.05 -13.78
C LEU A 91 4.84 -21.39 -13.07
N ALA A 92 5.80 -21.43 -12.14
CA ALA A 92 6.11 -22.63 -11.37
C ALA A 92 4.88 -23.13 -10.59
N GLN A 93 4.10 -22.22 -10.00
CA GLN A 93 2.87 -22.57 -9.29
C GLN A 93 1.78 -23.10 -10.24
N LEU A 94 1.61 -22.50 -11.41
CA LEU A 94 0.64 -22.94 -12.42
C LEU A 94 0.97 -24.32 -12.97
N LYS A 95 2.26 -24.62 -13.17
CA LYS A 95 2.74 -25.93 -13.65
C LYS A 95 2.37 -27.11 -12.75
N LEU A 96 2.05 -26.87 -11.47
CA LEU A 96 1.55 -27.91 -10.56
C LEU A 96 0.18 -28.46 -10.99
N SER A 97 -0.62 -27.67 -11.71
CA SER A 97 -1.97 -28.07 -12.18
C SER A 97 -2.12 -28.07 -13.70
N ILE A 98 -1.26 -27.34 -14.40
CA ILE A 98 -1.22 -27.21 -15.86
C ILE A 98 0.25 -27.38 -16.30
N PRO A 99 0.77 -28.61 -16.42
CA PRO A 99 2.19 -28.86 -16.63
C PRO A 99 2.78 -28.24 -17.91
N ASP A 100 1.93 -28.07 -18.94
CA ASP A 100 2.27 -27.45 -20.22
C ASP A 100 2.16 -25.91 -20.20
N ALA A 101 1.91 -25.27 -19.05
CA ALA A 101 1.85 -23.82 -18.92
C ALA A 101 3.19 -23.18 -19.32
N THR A 102 3.11 -22.03 -19.99
CA THR A 102 4.25 -21.26 -20.50
C THR A 102 4.29 -19.84 -19.94
N MET A 103 5.42 -19.14 -20.09
CA MET A 103 5.49 -17.71 -19.75
C MET A 103 4.52 -16.86 -20.59
N THR A 104 4.33 -17.21 -21.86
CA THR A 104 3.35 -16.56 -22.73
C THR A 104 1.92 -16.72 -22.21
N ASP A 105 1.59 -17.86 -21.58
CA ASP A 105 0.30 -18.02 -20.91
C ASP A 105 0.17 -17.09 -19.70
N VAL A 106 1.23 -16.98 -18.88
CA VAL A 106 1.25 -16.08 -17.73
C VAL A 106 1.04 -14.63 -18.14
N GLU A 107 1.74 -14.17 -19.18
CA GLU A 107 1.59 -12.82 -19.74
C GLU A 107 0.18 -12.60 -20.30
N ARG A 108 -0.34 -13.55 -21.09
CA ARG A 108 -1.70 -13.46 -21.63
C ARG A 108 -2.77 -13.39 -20.53
N TRP A 109 -2.67 -14.23 -19.49
CA TRP A 109 -3.62 -14.21 -18.37
C TRP A 109 -3.45 -12.96 -17.50
N ARG A 110 -2.25 -12.39 -17.38
CA ARG A 110 -2.04 -11.09 -16.74
C ARG A 110 -2.76 -10.00 -17.51
N ASP A 111 -2.53 -9.93 -18.82
CA ASP A 111 -3.00 -8.83 -19.67
C ASP A 111 -4.52 -8.86 -19.88
N SER A 112 -5.13 -10.05 -19.80
CA SER A 112 -6.59 -10.24 -19.78
C SER A 112 -7.23 -10.01 -18.40
N GLY A 113 -6.44 -9.82 -17.34
CA GLY A 113 -6.92 -9.62 -15.97
C GLY A 113 -7.26 -10.90 -15.19
N ASP A 114 -7.09 -12.08 -15.80
CA ASP A 114 -7.29 -13.38 -15.17
C ASP A 114 -6.27 -13.65 -14.04
N LEU A 115 -5.03 -13.15 -14.20
CA LEU A 115 -4.02 -13.14 -13.15
C LEU A 115 -3.87 -11.74 -12.56
N GLN A 116 -4.42 -11.57 -11.36
CA GLN A 116 -4.28 -10.32 -10.62
C GLN A 116 -2.80 -10.05 -10.29
N HIS A 117 -2.35 -8.85 -10.63
CA HIS A 117 -0.98 -8.40 -10.44
C HIS A 117 -0.93 -6.94 -9.98
N ARG A 118 0.25 -6.50 -9.56
CA ARG A 118 0.60 -5.10 -9.31
C ARG A 118 2.02 -4.83 -9.79
N VAL A 119 2.28 -3.60 -10.20
CA VAL A 119 3.64 -3.09 -10.36
C VAL A 119 4.02 -2.35 -9.08
N ILE A 120 5.07 -2.82 -8.41
CA ILE A 120 5.60 -2.21 -7.18
C ILE A 120 7.08 -1.93 -7.43
N ASP A 121 7.46 -0.67 -7.33
CA ASP A 121 8.82 -0.16 -7.58
C ASP A 121 9.39 -0.67 -8.92
N GLY A 122 8.57 -0.59 -9.97
CA GLY A 122 8.94 -1.01 -11.34
C GLY A 122 8.94 -2.52 -11.59
N LYS A 123 8.65 -3.35 -10.57
CA LYS A 123 8.62 -4.82 -10.70
C LYS A 123 7.20 -5.35 -10.67
N THR A 124 6.89 -6.32 -11.54
CA THR A 124 5.60 -7.00 -11.56
C THR A 124 5.55 -8.07 -10.48
N TRP A 125 4.52 -8.02 -9.65
CA TRP A 125 4.23 -8.99 -8.61
C TRP A 125 2.81 -9.51 -8.76
N TYR A 126 2.65 -10.82 -8.67
CA TYR A 126 1.35 -11.46 -8.73
C TYR A 126 0.78 -11.70 -7.34
N PHE A 127 -0.54 -11.62 -7.25
CA PHE A 127 -1.28 -11.99 -6.06
C PHE A 127 -1.06 -13.47 -5.75
N SER A 128 -0.73 -13.77 -4.49
CA SER A 128 -0.33 -15.11 -4.05
C SER A 128 -1.37 -16.21 -4.24
N ARG A 129 -2.66 -15.85 -4.40
CA ARG A 129 -3.74 -16.80 -4.70
C ARG A 129 -4.20 -16.77 -6.16
N ALA A 130 -3.56 -15.99 -7.03
CA ALA A 130 -4.03 -15.81 -8.41
C ALA A 130 -4.06 -17.12 -9.21
N ALA A 131 -3.09 -18.03 -9.03
CA ALA A 131 -3.11 -19.34 -9.71
C ALA A 131 -4.37 -20.16 -9.34
N GLY A 132 -4.73 -20.21 -8.06
CA GLY A 132 -5.94 -20.90 -7.62
C GLY A 132 -7.23 -20.24 -8.10
N THR A 133 -7.24 -18.90 -8.18
CA THR A 133 -8.34 -18.12 -8.74
C THR A 133 -8.50 -18.40 -10.24
N LEU A 134 -7.41 -18.39 -11.00
CA LEU A 134 -7.40 -18.70 -12.44
C LEU A 134 -8.07 -20.05 -12.71
N LEU A 135 -7.67 -21.09 -11.96
CA LEU A 135 -8.22 -22.45 -12.09
C LEU A 135 -9.70 -22.56 -11.74
N ARG A 136 -10.29 -21.54 -11.09
CA ARG A 136 -11.71 -21.52 -10.72
C ARG A 136 -12.57 -20.72 -11.70
N PHE A 137 -11.99 -19.70 -12.34
CA PHE A 137 -12.77 -18.73 -13.13
C PHE A 137 -12.39 -18.66 -14.61
N CYS A 138 -11.20 -19.11 -15.00
CA CYS A 138 -10.78 -19.14 -16.40
C CYS A 138 -11.16 -20.49 -17.05
N PRO A 139 -12.06 -20.53 -18.05
CA PRO A 139 -12.48 -21.78 -18.70
C PRO A 139 -11.34 -22.51 -19.40
N GLU A 140 -10.41 -21.77 -20.02
CA GLU A 140 -9.22 -22.35 -20.67
C GLU A 140 -8.37 -23.13 -19.66
N ALA A 141 -8.07 -22.51 -18.51
CA ALA A 141 -7.27 -23.12 -17.45
C ALA A 141 -7.96 -24.35 -16.83
N GLN A 142 -9.28 -24.30 -16.65
CA GLN A 142 -10.08 -25.45 -16.19
C GLN A 142 -10.00 -26.63 -17.17
N ALA A 143 -10.17 -26.36 -18.47
CA ALA A 143 -10.10 -27.38 -19.51
C ALA A 143 -8.70 -28.02 -19.58
N ARG A 144 -7.64 -27.22 -19.46
CA ARG A 144 -6.25 -27.72 -19.43
C ARG A 144 -6.01 -28.63 -18.22
N ARG A 145 -6.39 -28.18 -17.02
CA ARG A 145 -6.27 -28.99 -15.80
C ARG A 145 -7.05 -30.30 -15.89
N LYS A 146 -8.27 -30.28 -16.42
CA LYS A 146 -9.09 -31.49 -16.60
C LYS A 146 -8.38 -32.53 -17.48
N ARG A 147 -7.83 -32.10 -18.62
CA ARG A 147 -7.05 -32.98 -19.51
C ARG A 147 -5.83 -33.58 -18.81
N THR A 148 -5.13 -32.79 -17.99
CA THR A 148 -4.00 -33.31 -17.19
C THR A 148 -4.43 -34.42 -16.24
N VAL A 149 -5.56 -34.23 -15.53
CA VAL A 149 -6.07 -35.24 -14.59
C VAL A 149 -6.53 -36.50 -15.32
N GLU A 150 -7.24 -36.37 -16.45
CA GLU A 150 -7.69 -37.50 -17.27
C GLU A 150 -6.51 -38.30 -17.83
N ALA A 151 -5.46 -37.62 -18.30
CA ALA A 151 -4.24 -38.28 -18.78
C ALA A 151 -3.51 -39.04 -17.67
N ALA A 152 -3.47 -38.50 -16.45
CA ALA A 152 -2.83 -39.16 -15.31
C ALA A 152 -3.61 -40.35 -14.76
N GLY A 153 -4.94 -40.35 -14.88
CA GLY A 153 -5.79 -41.47 -14.45
C GLY A 153 -5.95 -42.60 -15.48
N SER A 154 -5.44 -42.39 -16.70
CA SER A 154 -5.42 -43.42 -17.77
C SER A 154 -4.12 -44.22 -17.80
N GLN A 155 -3.21 -43.98 -16.84
CA GLN A 155 -1.94 -44.67 -16.62
C GLN A 155 -2.04 -45.58 -15.39
#